data_AF-A0A3A0ABV0-F1
#
_entry.id   AF-A0A3A0ABV0-F1
#
_cell.length_a   1.000
_cell.length_b   1.000
_cell.length_c   1.000
_cell.angle_alpha   90.00
_cell.angle_beta   90.00
_cell.angle_gamma   90.00
#
_symmetry.space_group_name_H-M   'P 1'
#
loop_
_entity.id
_entity.type
_entity.pdbx_description
1 polymer ?
#
loop_
_entity_poly.entity_id
_entity_poly.type
_entity_poly.pdbx_seq_one_letter_code
_entity_poly.pdbx_strand_id
1 'polypeptide(L)'
;MRPRDLAWPLLSAIAGVGAIYLFRLGLGHWPHGVVSTGIILVAVGVGLIGARFSRLGPFEGELGAPWFENDLRETLAWEYDRASRYGRVVTVVVLRQRPGAPMWDAVVRAVDRVISCSNNWLIMILPETNREGALSMLHRLTESGGIDHAAVLQLPRDLDERDQLPAAILGVMRQEALPGSVLVFQPGGSEALPIRA
;
A
#
# COMPACT_ATOMS: atom_id res chain seq x y z
N MET A 1 13.52 7.76 5.63
CA MET A 1 14.28 9.02 5.38
C MET A 1 14.42 9.84 6.66
N ARG A 2 15.63 10.28 6.99
CA ARG A 2 15.86 11.19 8.14
C ARG A 2 15.53 12.62 7.68
N PRO A 3 15.13 13.54 8.58
CA PRO A 3 14.84 14.94 8.24
C PRO A 3 16.02 15.72 7.57
N ARG A 4 17.20 15.10 7.50
CA ARG A 4 18.39 15.63 6.81
C ARG A 4 18.31 15.53 5.27
N ASP A 5 17.51 14.61 4.72
CA ASP A 5 17.51 14.34 3.26
C ASP A 5 16.68 15.37 2.46
N LEU A 6 15.72 16.04 3.11
CA LEU A 6 14.90 17.12 2.53
C LEU A 6 15.56 18.50 2.66
N ALA A 7 16.46 18.68 3.63
CA ALA A 7 17.14 19.95 3.86
C ALA A 7 18.08 20.31 2.71
N TRP A 8 18.74 19.31 2.10
CA TRP A 8 19.73 19.52 1.05
C TRP A 8 19.17 20.12 -0.25
N PRO A 9 18.08 19.60 -0.86
CA PRO A 9 17.50 20.20 -2.07
C PRO A 9 16.87 21.57 -1.81
N LEU A 10 16.35 21.81 -0.62
CA LEU A 10 15.81 23.12 -0.23
C LEU A 10 16.92 24.15 -0.05
N LEU A 11 18.02 23.76 0.59
CA LEU A 11 19.21 24.61 0.74
C LEU A 11 19.88 24.88 -0.61
N SER A 12 19.94 23.91 -1.53
CA SER A 12 20.52 24.13 -2.87
C SER A 12 19.65 25.05 -3.73
N ALA A 13 18.33 24.95 -3.64
CA ALA A 13 17.40 25.86 -4.31
C ALA A 13 17.51 27.28 -3.75
N ILE A 14 17.54 27.44 -2.43
CA ILE A 14 17.73 28.75 -1.77
C ILE A 14 19.10 29.34 -2.12
N ALA A 15 20.16 28.54 -2.11
CA ALA A 15 21.50 28.99 -2.48
C ALA A 15 21.58 29.40 -3.96
N GLY A 16 20.96 28.64 -4.87
CA GLY A 16 20.91 28.96 -6.29
C GLY A 16 20.16 30.27 -6.57
N VAL A 17 19.00 30.46 -5.94
CA VAL A 17 18.21 31.69 -6.05
C VAL A 17 18.95 32.89 -5.44
N GLY A 18 19.58 32.70 -4.28
CA GLY A 18 20.39 33.72 -3.61
C GLY A 18 21.60 34.15 -4.44
N ALA A 19 22.30 33.20 -5.08
CA ALA A 19 23.44 33.48 -5.94
C ALA A 19 23.04 34.28 -7.18
N ILE A 20 21.90 33.96 -7.82
CA ILE A 20 21.37 34.71 -8.96
C ILE A 20 21.00 36.15 -8.56
N TYR A 21 20.42 36.32 -7.37
CA TYR A 21 20.04 37.63 -6.85
C TYR A 21 21.27 38.51 -6.56
N LEU A 22 22.28 37.95 -5.88
CA LEU A 22 23.54 38.63 -5.59
C LEU A 22 24.33 38.98 -6.86
N PHE A 23 24.33 38.08 -7.86
CA PHE A 23 24.98 38.32 -9.15
C PHE A 23 24.33 39.50 -9.90
N ARG A 24 22.99 39.61 -9.88
CA ARG A 24 22.29 40.75 -10.51
C ARG A 24 22.49 42.07 -9.76
N LEU A 25 22.56 42.02 -8.43
CA LEU A 25 22.92 43.18 -7.60
C LEU A 25 24.33 43.68 -7.91
N GLY A 26 25.30 42.75 -8.08
CA GLY A 26 26.67 43.06 -8.47
C GLY A 26 26.80 43.67 -9.88
N LEU A 27 25.85 43.37 -10.77
CA LEU A 27 25.75 44.00 -12.10
C LEU A 27 24.98 45.35 -12.07
N GLY A 28 24.60 45.86 -10.90
CA GLY A 28 23.93 47.15 -10.74
C GLY A 28 22.46 47.18 -11.22
N HIS A 29 21.88 46.01 -11.49
CA HIS A 29 20.50 45.89 -11.95
C HIS A 29 19.59 45.80 -10.73
N TRP A 30 18.93 46.91 -10.38
CA TRP A 30 17.88 46.89 -9.36
C TRP A 30 16.78 45.93 -9.80
N PRO A 31 16.33 45.00 -8.94
CA PRO A 31 15.35 44.01 -9.33
C PRO A 31 14.03 44.71 -9.64
N HIS A 32 13.68 44.79 -10.92
CA HIS A 32 12.32 45.13 -11.35
C HIS A 32 11.35 44.20 -10.64
N GLY A 33 10.21 44.74 -10.18
CA GLY A 33 9.19 43.98 -9.44
C GLY A 33 8.77 42.67 -10.11
N VAL A 34 8.83 42.63 -11.44
CA VAL A 34 8.55 41.42 -12.24
C VAL A 34 9.52 40.26 -11.93
N VAL A 35 10.80 40.55 -11.68
CA VAL A 35 11.83 39.55 -11.38
C VAL A 35 11.65 39.00 -9.97
N SER A 36 11.32 39.84 -8.99
CA SER A 36 11.06 39.40 -7.62
C SER A 36 9.77 38.57 -7.54
N THR A 37 8.71 38.95 -8.27
CA THR A 37 7.50 38.12 -8.37
C THR A 37 7.78 36.76 -9.00
N GLY A 38 8.59 36.70 -10.06
CA GLY A 38 8.98 35.45 -10.70
C GLY A 38 9.73 34.49 -9.76
N ILE A 39 10.65 35.01 -8.97
CA ILE A 39 11.41 34.22 -7.98
C ILE A 39 10.48 33.64 -6.90
N ILE A 40 9.55 34.45 -6.38
CA ILE A 40 8.56 33.99 -5.40
C ILE A 40 7.70 32.87 -5.99
N LEU A 41 7.26 33.02 -7.24
CA LEU A 41 6.42 32.02 -7.91
C LEU A 41 7.16 30.70 -8.12
N VAL A 42 8.44 30.75 -8.49
CA VAL A 42 9.30 29.55 -8.59
C VAL A 42 9.50 28.91 -7.22
N ALA A 43 9.76 29.68 -6.17
CA ALA A 43 9.91 29.16 -4.82
C ALA A 43 8.62 28.49 -4.31
N VAL A 44 7.46 29.09 -4.57
CA VAL A 44 6.14 28.51 -4.26
C VAL A 44 5.90 27.23 -5.09
N GLY A 45 6.24 27.24 -6.38
CA GLY A 45 6.13 26.07 -7.26
C GLY A 45 7.00 24.90 -6.78
N VAL A 46 8.26 25.15 -6.44
CA VAL A 46 9.16 24.15 -5.85
C VAL A 46 8.65 23.68 -4.49
N GLY A 47 8.11 24.58 -3.66
CA GLY A 47 7.47 24.23 -2.39
C GLY A 47 6.25 23.33 -2.56
N LEU A 48 5.39 23.59 -3.56
CA LEU A 48 4.23 22.77 -3.88
C LEU A 48 4.61 21.41 -4.46
N ILE A 49 5.61 21.36 -5.33
CA ILE A 49 6.17 20.11 -5.87
C ILE A 49 6.81 19.31 -4.74
N GLY A 50 7.64 19.95 -3.90
CA GLY A 50 8.23 19.35 -2.71
C GLY A 50 7.18 18.83 -1.73
N ALA A 51 6.10 19.59 -1.48
CA ALA A 51 4.98 19.14 -0.65
C ALA A 51 4.21 17.96 -1.27
N ARG A 52 4.11 17.92 -2.60
CA ARG A 52 3.49 16.80 -3.33
C ARG A 52 4.38 15.55 -3.30
N PHE A 53 5.70 15.72 -3.36
CA PHE A 53 6.68 14.63 -3.19
C PHE A 53 6.91 14.24 -1.73
N SER A 54 6.73 15.14 -0.76
CA SER A 54 6.77 14.78 0.67
C SER A 54 5.49 14.11 1.14
N ARG A 55 4.36 14.35 0.45
CA ARG A 55 3.16 13.49 0.52
C ARG A 55 3.40 12.10 -0.07
N LEU A 56 4.41 11.93 -0.92
CA LEU A 56 4.96 10.65 -1.37
C LEU A 56 6.10 10.21 -0.43
N GLY A 57 5.85 10.21 0.88
CA GLY A 57 6.84 9.89 1.92
C GLY A 57 7.66 8.62 1.64
N PRO A 58 8.80 8.42 2.32
CA PRO A 58 9.75 7.36 2.02
C PRO A 58 9.07 5.99 1.84
N PHE A 59 9.25 5.41 0.65
CA PHE A 59 8.67 4.16 0.18
C PHE A 59 9.27 2.95 0.92
N GLU A 60 8.93 2.77 2.19
CA GLU A 60 9.38 1.64 3.03
C GLU A 60 8.22 1.02 3.82
N GLY A 61 7.04 0.95 3.21
CA GLY A 61 5.94 0.09 3.67
C GLY A 61 5.86 -1.17 2.82
N GLU A 62 5.51 -2.31 3.40
CA GLU A 62 5.22 -3.57 2.67
C GLU A 62 4.03 -3.44 1.69
N LEU A 63 3.25 -2.36 1.84
CA LEU A 63 2.15 -1.95 0.95
C LEU A 63 2.57 -0.86 -0.06
N GLY A 64 3.84 -0.47 -0.09
CA GLY A 64 4.41 0.49 -1.03
C GLY A 64 4.21 1.96 -0.64
N ALA A 65 2.98 2.43 -0.41
CA ALA A 65 2.71 3.86 -0.22
C ALA A 65 1.57 4.18 0.79
N PRO A 66 1.68 5.25 1.61
CA PRO A 66 0.71 5.57 2.67
C PRO A 66 -0.73 5.82 2.18
N TRP A 67 -0.89 6.38 0.99
CA TRP A 67 -2.20 6.63 0.39
C TRP A 67 -2.96 5.36 0.03
N PHE A 68 -2.24 4.27 -0.20
CA PHE A 68 -2.72 2.99 -0.64
C PHE A 68 -3.13 2.18 0.58
N GLU A 69 -2.41 2.32 1.69
CA GLU A 69 -2.88 1.87 2.99
C GLU A 69 -4.20 2.55 3.36
N ASN A 70 -4.35 3.85 3.07
CA ASN A 70 -5.60 4.55 3.31
C ASN A 70 -6.74 4.07 2.39
N ASP A 71 -6.49 3.92 1.09
CA ASP A 71 -7.47 3.45 0.11
C ASP A 71 -7.90 1.99 0.37
N LEU A 72 -6.94 1.12 0.71
CA LEU A 72 -7.18 -0.24 1.16
C LEU A 72 -8.03 -0.25 2.42
N ARG A 73 -7.69 0.58 3.41
CA ARG A 73 -8.46 0.72 4.65
C ARG A 73 -9.90 1.16 4.39
N GLU A 74 -10.09 2.15 3.53
CA GLU A 74 -11.43 2.63 3.15
C GLU A 74 -12.23 1.55 2.41
N THR A 75 -11.58 0.83 1.50
CA THR A 75 -12.20 -0.28 0.74
C THR A 75 -12.61 -1.42 1.67
N LEU A 76 -11.72 -1.87 2.54
CA LEU A 76 -11.98 -2.94 3.50
C LEU A 76 -13.07 -2.55 4.50
N ALA A 77 -13.02 -1.31 4.99
CA ALA A 77 -14.05 -0.75 5.84
C ALA A 77 -15.43 -0.79 5.17
N TRP A 78 -15.50 -0.36 3.91
CA TRP A 78 -16.74 -0.34 3.16
C TRP A 78 -17.30 -1.76 2.94
N GLU A 79 -16.45 -2.72 2.58
CA GLU A 79 -16.86 -4.12 2.43
C GLU A 79 -17.25 -4.77 3.75
N TYR A 80 -16.55 -4.47 4.85
CA TYR A 80 -16.91 -4.93 6.20
C TYR A 80 -18.28 -4.40 6.62
N ASP A 81 -18.51 -3.08 6.49
CA ASP A 81 -19.79 -2.45 6.84
C ASP A 81 -20.94 -3.03 6.00
N ARG A 82 -20.69 -3.26 4.71
CA ARG A 82 -21.63 -3.91 3.80
C ARG A 82 -21.93 -5.35 4.22
N ALA A 83 -20.90 -6.14 4.51
CA ALA A 83 -21.03 -7.54 4.93
C ALA A 83 -21.85 -7.65 6.21
N SER A 84 -21.49 -6.84 7.21
CA SER A 84 -22.19 -6.75 8.50
C SER A 84 -23.66 -6.38 8.33
N ARG A 85 -23.97 -5.34 7.54
CA ARG A 85 -25.35 -4.87 7.32
C ARG A 85 -26.25 -5.92 6.67
N TYR A 86 -25.72 -6.71 5.74
CA TYR A 86 -26.50 -7.67 4.97
C TYR A 86 -26.34 -9.13 5.45
N GLY A 87 -25.65 -9.36 6.56
CA GLY A 87 -25.37 -10.71 7.07
C GLY A 87 -24.56 -11.56 6.08
N ARG A 88 -23.73 -10.92 5.24
CA ARG A 88 -22.87 -11.59 4.25
C ARG A 88 -21.48 -11.79 4.82
N VAL A 89 -20.75 -12.76 4.27
CA VAL A 89 -19.34 -12.99 4.60
C VAL A 89 -18.45 -12.31 3.58
N VAL A 90 -17.32 -11.78 4.03
CA VAL A 90 -16.25 -11.29 3.14
C VAL A 90 -14.98 -11.97 3.58
N THR A 91 -14.25 -12.58 2.67
CA THR A 91 -12.94 -13.16 2.99
C THR A 91 -11.85 -12.36 2.32
N VAL A 92 -10.87 -11.93 3.10
CA VAL A 92 -9.67 -11.28 2.63
C VAL A 92 -8.57 -12.31 2.58
N VAL A 93 -7.93 -12.44 1.42
CA VAL A 93 -6.79 -13.31 1.21
C VAL A 93 -5.58 -12.44 0.94
N VAL A 94 -4.54 -12.61 1.73
CA VAL A 94 -3.27 -11.90 1.55
C VAL A 94 -2.24 -12.95 1.14
N LEU A 95 -1.61 -12.80 0.00
CA LEU A 95 -0.70 -13.82 -0.51
C LEU A 95 0.49 -13.20 -1.21
N ARG A 96 1.61 -13.93 -1.21
CA ARG A 96 2.84 -13.55 -1.90
C ARG A 96 3.02 -14.41 -3.14
N GLN A 97 3.04 -13.76 -4.30
CA GLN A 97 3.27 -14.38 -5.59
C GLN A 97 4.77 -14.61 -5.84
N ARG A 98 5.09 -15.76 -6.44
CA ARG A 98 6.45 -16.01 -6.93
C ARG A 98 6.76 -15.09 -8.13
N PRO A 99 7.95 -14.45 -8.18
CA PRO A 99 8.32 -13.64 -9.34
C PRO A 99 8.19 -14.43 -10.64
N GLY A 100 7.46 -13.89 -11.62
CA GLY A 100 7.28 -14.51 -12.94
C GLY A 100 6.15 -15.55 -13.03
N ALA A 101 5.37 -15.76 -11.96
CA ALA A 101 4.18 -16.59 -12.03
C ALA A 101 3.10 -15.96 -12.95
N PRO A 102 2.32 -16.77 -13.70
CA PRO A 102 1.26 -16.26 -14.57
C PRO A 102 0.17 -15.54 -13.77
N MET A 103 -0.44 -14.54 -14.41
CA MET A 103 -1.50 -13.69 -13.83
C MET A 103 -2.81 -14.48 -13.68
N TRP A 104 -3.53 -14.29 -12.58
CA TRP A 104 -4.59 -15.21 -12.11
C TRP A 104 -6.00 -14.87 -12.58
N ASP A 105 -6.12 -14.20 -13.71
CA ASP A 105 -7.40 -13.70 -14.24
C ASP A 105 -8.45 -14.80 -14.44
N ALA A 106 -8.02 -16.06 -14.58
CA ALA A 106 -8.93 -17.20 -14.72
C ALA A 106 -9.60 -17.66 -13.41
N VAL A 107 -9.03 -17.32 -12.25
CA VAL A 107 -9.51 -17.79 -10.93
C VAL A 107 -10.33 -16.71 -10.20
N VAL A 108 -10.05 -15.44 -10.52
CA VAL A 108 -10.65 -14.27 -9.90
C VAL A 108 -11.97 -13.93 -10.59
N ARG A 109 -13.06 -13.84 -9.83
CA ARG A 109 -14.35 -13.39 -10.40
C ARG A 109 -14.31 -11.89 -10.62
N ALA A 110 -15.13 -11.38 -11.53
CA ALA A 110 -15.26 -9.94 -11.77
C ALA A 110 -15.70 -9.14 -10.53
N VAL A 111 -16.32 -9.80 -9.54
CA VAL A 111 -16.72 -9.19 -8.26
C VAL A 111 -15.61 -9.18 -7.22
N ASP A 112 -14.59 -10.00 -7.41
CA ASP A 112 -13.44 -10.08 -6.50
C ASP A 112 -12.49 -8.93 -6.82
N ARG A 113 -12.01 -8.25 -5.77
CA ARG A 113 -11.03 -7.18 -5.94
C ARG A 113 -9.64 -7.73 -5.67
N VAL A 114 -8.73 -7.49 -6.60
CA VAL A 114 -7.32 -7.87 -6.44
C VAL A 114 -6.47 -6.62 -6.46
N ILE A 115 -5.64 -6.50 -5.42
CA ILE A 115 -4.82 -5.33 -5.15
C ILE A 115 -3.36 -5.79 -5.09
N SER A 116 -2.57 -5.36 -6.06
CA SER A 116 -1.13 -5.66 -6.14
C SER A 116 -0.33 -4.68 -5.27
N CYS A 117 0.53 -5.23 -4.43
CA CYS A 117 1.38 -4.52 -3.48
C CYS A 117 2.87 -4.70 -3.84
N SER A 118 3.77 -4.05 -3.10
CA SER A 118 5.21 -4.24 -3.30
C SER A 118 5.65 -5.66 -2.92
N ASN A 119 6.84 -6.08 -3.36
CA ASN A 119 7.41 -7.41 -3.06
C ASN A 119 6.54 -8.61 -3.47
N ASN A 120 5.74 -8.44 -4.53
CA ASN A 120 4.80 -9.43 -5.07
C ASN A 120 3.70 -9.85 -4.08
N TRP A 121 3.38 -8.99 -3.11
CA TRP A 121 2.21 -9.19 -2.28
C TRP A 121 0.94 -8.85 -3.06
N LEU A 122 -0.10 -9.63 -2.83
CA LEU A 122 -1.42 -9.48 -3.41
C LEU A 122 -2.45 -9.60 -2.31
N ILE A 123 -3.40 -8.67 -2.31
CA ILE A 123 -4.54 -8.68 -1.41
C ILE A 123 -5.78 -8.90 -2.27
N MET A 124 -6.51 -9.97 -1.96
CA MET A 124 -7.75 -10.32 -2.63
C MET A 124 -8.89 -10.14 -1.66
N ILE A 125 -9.89 -9.37 -2.05
CA ILE A 125 -11.12 -9.18 -1.27
C ILE A 125 -12.20 -9.97 -1.98
N LEU A 126 -12.67 -11.03 -1.33
CA LEU A 126 -13.60 -12.01 -1.87
C LEU A 126 -14.97 -11.84 -1.18
N PRO A 127 -15.86 -11.00 -1.74
CA PRO A 127 -17.21 -10.86 -1.21
C PRO A 127 -18.00 -12.17 -1.38
N GLU A 128 -18.85 -12.47 -0.40
CA GLU A 128 -19.71 -13.67 -0.38
C GLU A 128 -18.97 -15.00 -0.47
N THR A 129 -17.67 -14.97 -0.19
CA THR A 129 -16.83 -16.16 -0.14
C THR A 129 -16.52 -16.46 1.32
N ASN A 130 -16.81 -17.69 1.74
CA ASN A 130 -16.45 -18.18 3.06
C ASN A 130 -14.98 -18.65 3.08
N ARG A 131 -14.45 -18.94 4.27
CA ARG A 131 -13.08 -19.44 4.43
C ARG A 131 -12.78 -20.69 3.59
N GLU A 132 -13.68 -21.67 3.56
CA GLU A 132 -13.48 -22.91 2.80
C GLU A 132 -13.37 -22.65 1.29
N GLY A 133 -14.21 -21.76 0.75
CA GLY A 133 -14.16 -21.35 -0.65
C GLY A 133 -12.85 -20.63 -0.98
N ALA A 134 -12.38 -19.75 -0.09
CA ALA A 134 -11.10 -19.07 -0.23
C ALA A 134 -9.91 -20.05 -0.17
N LEU A 135 -9.95 -21.03 0.74
CA LEU A 135 -8.94 -22.09 0.83
C LEU A 135 -8.91 -22.98 -0.41
N SER A 136 -10.08 -23.37 -0.93
CA SER A 136 -10.18 -24.13 -2.19
C SER A 136 -9.63 -23.33 -3.39
N MET A 137 -9.85 -22.01 -3.41
CA MET A 137 -9.25 -21.13 -4.41
C MET A 137 -7.72 -21.08 -4.28
N LEU A 138 -7.21 -20.89 -3.07
CA LEU A 138 -5.77 -20.88 -2.78
C LEU A 138 -5.08 -22.20 -3.13
N HIS A 139 -5.74 -23.33 -2.87
CA HIS A 139 -5.21 -24.65 -3.22
C HIS A 139 -5.02 -24.78 -4.74
N ARG A 140 -6.03 -24.42 -5.55
CA ARG A 140 -5.90 -24.37 -7.02
C ARG A 140 -4.81 -23.42 -7.51
N LEU A 141 -4.64 -22.28 -6.83
CA LEU A 141 -3.57 -21.34 -7.16
C LEU A 141 -2.19 -21.89 -6.79
N THR A 142 -2.09 -22.70 -5.73
CA THR A 142 -0.84 -23.33 -5.32
C THR A 142 -0.47 -24.48 -6.25
N GLU A 143 -1.45 -25.28 -6.70
CA GLU A 143 -1.24 -26.31 -7.73
C GLU A 143 -0.64 -25.75 -9.02
N SER A 144 -0.99 -24.50 -9.37
CA SER A 144 -0.39 -23.80 -10.52
C SER A 144 1.08 -23.36 -10.28
N GLY A 145 1.62 -23.55 -9.08
CA GLY A 145 3.01 -23.27 -8.71
C GLY A 145 3.34 -21.79 -8.48
N GLY A 146 2.32 -20.92 -8.37
CA GLY A 146 2.48 -19.47 -8.36
C GLY A 146 2.54 -18.78 -6.99
N ILE A 147 2.29 -19.50 -5.89
CA ILE A 147 2.16 -18.92 -4.54
C ILE A 147 3.30 -19.41 -3.65
N ASP A 148 3.99 -18.47 -2.99
CA ASP A 148 5.01 -18.79 -1.98
C ASP A 148 4.40 -18.78 -0.57
N HIS A 149 3.45 -17.88 -0.30
CA HIS A 149 2.81 -17.72 1.01
C HIS A 149 1.38 -17.19 0.87
N ALA A 150 0.49 -17.61 1.75
CA ALA A 150 -0.87 -17.07 1.80
C ALA A 150 -1.41 -16.98 3.23
N ALA A 151 -2.36 -16.09 3.44
CA ALA A 151 -3.15 -15.99 4.65
C ALA A 151 -4.61 -15.67 4.29
N VAL A 152 -5.51 -16.16 5.12
CA VAL A 152 -6.95 -16.02 4.96
C VAL A 152 -7.53 -15.41 6.22
N LEU A 153 -8.29 -14.33 6.05
CA LEU A 153 -9.03 -13.63 7.09
C LEU A 153 -10.50 -13.55 6.68
N GLN A 154 -11.40 -14.20 7.41
CA GLN A 154 -12.84 -14.13 7.16
C GLN A 154 -13.51 -13.07 8.05
N LEU A 155 -14.11 -12.08 7.44
CA LEU A 155 -14.86 -11.01 8.08
C LEU A 155 -16.36 -11.27 8.05
N PRO A 156 -17.11 -10.84 9.09
CA PRO A 156 -16.64 -10.22 10.33
C PRO A 156 -16.21 -11.21 11.42
N ARG A 157 -16.13 -12.51 11.13
CA ARG A 157 -15.96 -13.57 12.14
C ARG A 157 -14.58 -13.58 12.81
N ASP A 158 -13.54 -13.25 12.07
CA ASP A 158 -12.16 -13.37 12.54
C ASP A 158 -11.63 -12.07 13.14
N LEU A 159 -12.34 -10.96 12.92
CA LEU A 159 -12.01 -9.64 13.44
C LEU A 159 -13.29 -8.95 13.90
N ASP A 160 -13.42 -8.83 15.22
CA ASP A 160 -14.56 -8.19 15.87
C ASP A 160 -14.61 -6.68 15.61
N GLU A 161 -13.48 -6.06 15.26
CA GLU A 161 -13.36 -4.62 15.09
C GLU A 161 -12.78 -4.21 13.74
N ARG A 162 -13.46 -3.27 13.08
CA ARG A 162 -13.06 -2.65 11.82
C ARG A 162 -11.65 -2.04 11.88
N ASP A 163 -11.26 -1.47 13.02
CA ASP A 163 -9.98 -0.74 13.13
C ASP A 163 -8.77 -1.67 13.21
N GLN A 164 -8.98 -2.96 13.51
CA GLN A 164 -7.92 -3.96 13.61
C GLN A 164 -7.55 -4.56 12.24
N LEU A 165 -8.38 -4.38 11.22
CA LEU A 165 -8.20 -4.95 9.88
C LEU A 165 -6.85 -4.62 9.23
N PRO A 166 -6.44 -3.33 9.14
CA PRO A 166 -5.15 -2.99 8.52
C PRO A 166 -3.98 -3.57 9.30
N ALA A 167 -4.06 -3.57 10.63
CA ALA A 167 -3.01 -4.10 11.50
C ALA A 167 -2.88 -5.63 11.35
N ALA A 168 -4.00 -6.35 11.20
CA ALA A 168 -4.00 -7.79 10.96
C ALA A 168 -3.37 -8.15 9.61
N ILE A 169 -3.73 -7.43 8.54
CA ILE A 169 -3.16 -7.62 7.20
C ILE A 169 -1.66 -7.32 7.20
N LEU A 170 -1.24 -6.20 7.79
CA LEU A 170 0.18 -5.88 7.92
C LEU A 170 0.92 -6.90 8.80
N GLY A 171 0.29 -7.39 9.87
CA GLY A 171 0.84 -8.44 10.71
C GLY A 171 1.16 -9.71 9.92
N VAL A 172 0.27 -10.09 9.00
CA VAL A 172 0.50 -11.20 8.06
C VAL A 172 1.68 -10.91 7.14
N MET A 173 1.68 -9.74 6.51
CA MET A 173 2.71 -9.41 5.51
C MET A 173 4.12 -9.36 6.11
N ARG A 174 4.20 -9.02 7.41
CA ARG A 174 5.44 -9.01 8.22
C ARG A 174 5.86 -10.36 8.75
N GLN A 175 4.95 -11.33 8.83
CA GLN A 175 5.31 -12.67 9.31
C GLN A 175 6.23 -13.35 8.28
N GLU A 176 7.24 -14.03 8.79
CA GLU A 176 8.20 -14.72 7.95
C GLU A 176 7.47 -15.86 7.20
N ALA A 177 7.41 -15.72 5.88
CA ALA A 177 6.68 -16.62 5.01
C ALA A 177 7.24 -18.05 5.10
N LEU A 178 6.52 -18.95 5.75
CA LEU A 178 6.75 -20.38 5.62
C LEU A 178 6.28 -20.81 4.22
N PRO A 179 7.18 -21.32 3.35
CA PRO A 179 6.81 -21.69 2.00
C PRO A 179 5.75 -22.78 2.02
N GLY A 180 4.67 -22.59 1.25
CA GLY A 180 3.61 -23.59 1.19
C GLY A 180 2.77 -23.69 2.48
N SER A 181 2.66 -22.60 3.26
CA SER A 181 1.72 -22.51 4.38
C SER A 181 0.59 -21.50 4.11
N VAL A 182 -0.59 -21.81 4.64
CA VAL A 182 -1.71 -20.87 4.75
C VAL A 182 -1.91 -20.53 6.22
N LEU A 183 -1.80 -19.24 6.55
CA LEU A 183 -2.18 -18.74 7.86
C LEU A 183 -3.68 -18.44 7.88
N VAL A 184 -4.43 -19.13 8.74
CA VAL A 184 -5.85 -18.87 8.97
C VAL A 184 -5.98 -18.11 10.28
N PHE A 185 -6.57 -16.92 10.22
CA PHE A 185 -6.88 -16.15 11.43
C PHE A 185 -8.20 -16.63 12.02
N GLN A 186 -8.22 -16.77 13.35
CA GLN A 186 -9.42 -17.10 14.12
C GLN A 186 -9.53 -16.14 15.31
N PRO A 187 -10.75 -15.89 15.82
CA PRO A 187 -10.93 -15.15 17.06
C PRO A 187 -10.32 -15.95 18.21
N GLY A 188 -9.07 -15.63 18.58
CA GLY A 188 -8.26 -16.35 19.57
C GLY A 188 -6.84 -16.73 19.14
N GLY A 189 -6.47 -16.56 17.87
CA GLY A 189 -5.10 -16.81 17.39
C GLY A 189 -5.00 -17.09 15.89
N SER A 190 -3.78 -17.25 15.40
CA SER A 190 -3.50 -17.67 14.01
C SER A 190 -3.11 -19.14 13.98
N GLU A 191 -3.75 -19.92 13.12
CA GLU A 191 -3.41 -21.32 12.86
C GLU A 191 -2.68 -21.44 11.52
N ALA A 192 -1.50 -22.05 11.52
CA ALA A 192 -0.76 -22.34 10.30
C ALA A 192 -1.19 -23.71 9.76
N LEU A 193 -1.85 -23.72 8.61
CA LEU A 193 -2.20 -24.94 7.90
C LEU A 193 -1.19 -25.21 6.78
N PRO A 194 -0.70 -26.46 6.64
CA PRO A 194 0.12 -26.83 5.49
C PRO A 194 -0.73 -26.73 4.22
N ILE A 195 -0.21 -26.08 3.18
CA ILE A 195 -0.76 -26.20 1.83
C ILE A 195 -0.35 -27.58 1.33
N ARG A 196 -1.19 -28.58 1.57
CA ARG A 196 -0.98 -29.88 0.90
C ARG A 196 -1.13 -29.64 -0.60
N ALA A 197 -0.14 -30.09 -1.35
CA ALA A 197 -0.23 -30.29 -2.79
C ALA A 197 -0.97 -31.61 -3.09
#